data_AF-A0A3N6MT93-F1
#
_entry.id   AF-A0A3N6MT93-F1
#
_cell.length_a   1.000
_cell.length_b   1.000
_cell.length_c   1.000
_cell.angle_alpha   90.00
_cell.angle_beta   90.00
_cell.angle_gamma   90.00
#
_symmetry.space_group_name_H-M   'P 1'
#
loop_
_entity.id
_entity.type
_entity.pdbx_description
1 polymer ?
#
loop_
_entity_poly.entity_id
_entity_poly.type
_entity_poly.pdbx_seq_one_letter_code
_entity_poly.pdbx_strand_id
1 'polypeptide(L)'
;MNPAKVVIRFEQVSEQTEGPVRRIVGFVRAKNMLQLFDAADLEANPREAKAGPVTADIIESICDTPDTFPFKTKGVLVGASNYAALERKRYEIRFENTKIEGILDGGHNMLAIGTYVLARALGDDRIFKKIKRWTELKDAWAANREEIAELKRAAGEEAEGGPLDFLVPVEVLVPADITNSETVDDFNSSLLDICAARNNNVELTLETKANKKGFYEYLRKSLQPSIANRVEWKSNDGGEVKVRDLIALAWIPLSVIELPMEFKIPPQNIYRNKGELAKHFDTLMGDERVSRASNGDYTHELHNTAVHSALVIAGQLPELYDKIYREFPAAYNGDREGRFGGLAVVKMADRMRSKPRTHFTDVEVDYAYPDGLIMPLVYGLRALMEKDANGHVRWKEDPFRFLDEHLEAIVKKYRVILDAFRADPQKVGKNEGSYDLVLDAFETEVLKRQAVVASARGDRS
;
A
#
# COMPACT_ATOMS: atom_id res chain seq x y z
N MET A 1 21.79 12.88 6.15
CA MET A 1 21.72 13.09 7.61
C MET A 1 22.50 11.97 8.27
N ASN A 2 23.27 12.21 9.33
CA ASN A 2 23.88 11.09 10.07
C ASN A 2 22.75 10.20 10.62
N PRO A 3 22.82 8.87 10.47
CA PRO A 3 21.81 7.99 11.03
C PRO A 3 21.73 8.22 12.53
N ALA A 4 20.50 8.40 13.04
CA ALA A 4 20.28 8.76 14.42
C ALA A 4 20.83 7.66 15.34
N LYS A 5 21.82 8.03 16.17
CA LYS A 5 22.42 7.15 17.17
C LYS A 5 21.41 6.84 18.27
N VAL A 6 21.14 5.56 18.50
CA VAL A 6 20.27 5.10 19.59
C VAL A 6 21.09 4.28 20.56
N VAL A 7 20.94 4.55 21.87
CA VAL A 7 21.53 3.73 22.92
C VAL A 7 20.42 3.04 23.71
N ILE A 8 20.44 1.71 23.71
CA ILE A 8 19.52 0.88 24.49
C ILE A 8 20.28 0.35 25.71
N ARG A 9 19.75 0.61 26.92
CA ARG A 9 20.29 0.11 28.18
C ARG A 9 19.38 -1.00 28.73
N PHE A 10 19.93 -2.20 28.84
CA PHE A 10 19.23 -3.36 29.39
C PHE A 10 19.45 -3.49 30.90
N GLU A 11 18.41 -3.92 31.61
CA GLU A 11 18.50 -4.36 33.02
C GLU A 11 19.03 -5.79 33.09
N GLN A 12 18.50 -6.65 32.21
CA GLN A 12 18.91 -8.03 32.01
C GLN A 12 19.10 -8.24 30.52
N VAL A 13 20.20 -8.87 30.10
CA VAL A 13 20.51 -9.11 28.69
C VAL A 13 21.18 -10.47 28.52
N SER A 14 20.87 -11.12 27.41
CA SER A 14 21.53 -12.31 26.91
C SER A 14 21.80 -12.15 25.41
N GLU A 15 22.89 -12.76 24.94
CA GLU A 15 23.27 -12.77 23.54
C GLU A 15 23.21 -14.20 23.00
N GLN A 16 22.65 -14.36 21.81
CA GLN A 16 22.54 -15.62 21.07
C GLN A 16 23.01 -15.36 19.65
N THR A 17 23.83 -16.24 19.07
CA THR A 17 24.30 -16.09 17.69
C THR A 17 24.00 -17.37 16.93
N GLU A 18 23.40 -17.25 15.75
CA GLU A 18 23.12 -18.36 14.84
C GLU A 18 23.21 -17.85 13.39
N GLY A 19 24.05 -18.48 12.56
CA GLY A 19 24.30 -18.03 11.20
C GLY A 19 24.77 -16.55 11.15
N PRO A 20 24.23 -15.71 10.25
CA PRO A 20 24.63 -14.31 10.12
C PRO A 20 24.03 -13.40 11.19
N VAL A 21 23.17 -13.92 12.08
CA VAL A 21 22.39 -13.12 13.02
C VAL A 21 22.89 -13.29 14.45
N ARG A 22 23.15 -12.16 15.11
CA ARG A 22 23.24 -12.06 16.57
C ARG A 22 21.98 -11.42 17.13
N ARG A 23 21.39 -12.09 18.11
CA ARG A 23 20.20 -11.69 18.84
C ARG A 23 20.60 -11.25 20.24
N ILE A 24 20.39 -9.98 20.54
CA ILE A 24 20.54 -9.38 21.88
C ILE A 24 19.13 -9.26 22.46
N VAL A 25 18.83 -9.98 23.54
CA VAL A 25 17.47 -10.05 24.10
C VAL A 25 17.47 -9.83 25.60
N GLY A 26 16.49 -9.08 26.08
CA GLY A 26 16.42 -8.74 27.49
C GLY A 26 15.30 -7.80 27.88
N PHE A 27 15.36 -7.30 29.11
CA PHE A 27 14.42 -6.31 29.63
C PHE A 27 15.04 -4.92 29.65
N VAL A 28 14.27 -3.93 29.20
CA VAL A 28 14.66 -2.52 29.14
C VAL A 28 13.64 -1.71 29.91
N ARG A 29 14.07 -0.82 30.81
CA ARG A 29 13.17 0.17 31.43
C ARG A 29 12.61 1.10 30.34
N ALA A 30 11.33 1.43 30.38
CA ALA A 30 10.70 2.28 29.36
C ALA A 30 11.45 3.61 29.11
N LYS A 31 11.99 4.25 30.15
CA LYS A 31 12.82 5.48 30.03
C LYS A 31 14.08 5.31 29.16
N ASN A 32 14.61 4.09 29.07
CA ASN A 32 15.85 3.77 28.35
C ASN A 32 15.60 3.43 26.88
N MET A 33 14.35 3.34 26.43
CA MET A 33 14.02 3.05 25.03
C MET A 33 13.39 4.24 24.29
N LEU A 34 13.22 5.40 24.94
CA LEU A 34 12.54 6.55 24.34
C LEU A 34 13.21 7.06 23.04
N GLN A 35 14.53 6.88 22.91
CA GLN A 35 15.26 7.24 21.69
C GLN A 35 14.83 6.43 20.45
N LEU A 36 14.26 5.23 20.63
CA LEU A 36 13.72 4.45 19.51
C LEU A 36 12.54 5.16 18.85
N PHE A 37 11.72 5.90 19.61
CA PHE A 37 10.61 6.67 19.04
C PHE A 37 11.10 7.83 18.18
N ASP A 38 12.33 8.29 18.40
CA ASP A 38 12.93 9.37 17.65
C ASP A 38 13.57 8.86 16.36
N ALA A 39 14.33 7.76 16.47
CA ALA A 39 15.22 7.28 15.44
C ALA A 39 14.64 6.15 14.57
N ALA A 40 13.71 5.35 15.12
CA ALA A 40 13.10 4.24 14.40
C ALA A 40 11.73 4.64 13.84
N ASP A 41 11.41 4.04 12.70
CA ASP A 41 10.06 4.06 12.12
C ASP A 41 9.53 2.62 11.99
N LEU A 42 8.25 2.48 11.64
CA LEU A 42 7.63 1.22 11.24
C LEU A 42 7.81 0.95 9.74
N GLU A 43 8.69 1.70 9.06
CA GLU A 43 8.89 1.54 7.62
C GLU A 43 9.33 0.12 7.28
N ALA A 44 10.27 -0.46 8.05
CA ALA A 44 10.73 -1.84 7.99
C ALA A 44 9.68 -2.87 8.43
N ASN A 45 8.71 -2.47 9.26
CA ASN A 45 7.58 -3.32 9.61
C ASN A 45 6.67 -3.52 8.37
N PRO A 46 6.19 -4.74 8.08
CA PRO A 46 5.21 -4.99 7.04
C PRO A 46 3.80 -4.46 7.38
N ARG A 47 3.57 -4.01 8.61
CA ARG A 47 2.29 -3.49 9.08
C ARG A 47 2.49 -2.13 9.75
N GLU A 48 1.51 -1.26 9.53
CA GLU A 48 1.36 -0.11 10.41
C GLU A 48 0.58 -0.47 11.66
N ALA A 49 0.98 0.11 12.78
CA ALA A 49 0.30 -0.05 14.06
C ALA A 49 -0.97 0.81 14.09
N LYS A 50 -2.09 0.20 14.47
CA LYS A 50 -3.37 0.88 14.66
C LYS A 50 -3.93 0.58 16.04
N ALA A 51 -4.45 1.60 16.71
CA ALA A 51 -5.09 1.44 18.01
C ALA A 51 -6.33 0.55 17.90
N GLY A 52 -6.48 -0.34 18.88
CA GLY A 52 -7.57 -1.29 18.99
C GLY A 52 -7.55 -2.00 20.35
N PRO A 53 -8.24 -3.14 20.51
CA PRO A 53 -8.27 -3.90 21.76
C PRO A 53 -6.87 -4.24 22.26
N VAL A 54 -5.99 -4.73 21.38
CA VAL A 54 -4.62 -5.11 21.75
C VAL A 54 -3.83 -3.94 22.36
N THR A 55 -3.90 -2.74 21.78
CA THR A 55 -3.20 -1.57 22.35
C THR A 55 -3.83 -1.11 23.66
N ALA A 56 -5.14 -1.27 23.83
CA ALA A 56 -5.82 -0.95 25.08
C ALA A 56 -5.38 -1.90 26.20
N ASP A 57 -5.35 -3.21 25.93
CA ASP A 57 -4.90 -4.24 26.88
C ASP A 57 -3.43 -4.04 27.29
N ILE A 58 -2.58 -3.57 26.37
CA ILE A 58 -1.18 -3.22 26.67
C ILE A 58 -1.11 -2.02 27.61
N ILE A 59 -1.87 -0.95 27.34
CA ILE A 59 -1.91 0.25 28.19
C ILE A 59 -2.45 -0.11 29.59
N GLU A 60 -3.52 -0.91 29.65
CA GLU A 60 -4.07 -1.44 30.91
C GLU A 60 -3.02 -2.25 31.66
N SER A 61 -2.31 -3.15 30.98
CA SER A 61 -1.25 -3.95 31.61
C SER A 61 -0.12 -3.11 32.19
N ILE A 62 0.26 -2.02 31.52
CA ILE A 62 1.26 -1.05 32.01
C ILE A 62 0.74 -0.32 33.26
N CYS A 63 -0.53 0.10 33.27
CA CYS A 63 -1.10 0.85 34.39
C CYS A 63 -1.37 -0.02 35.61
N ASP A 64 -1.94 -1.20 35.40
CA ASP A 64 -2.57 -1.99 36.47
C ASP A 64 -1.67 -3.13 36.94
N THR A 65 -0.79 -3.63 36.08
CA THR A 65 0.05 -4.81 36.37
C THR A 65 1.50 -4.70 35.84
N PRO A 66 2.21 -3.57 36.08
CA PRO A 66 3.53 -3.31 35.49
C PRO A 66 4.58 -4.39 35.81
N ASP A 67 4.49 -5.03 36.99
CA ASP A 67 5.44 -6.08 37.41
C ASP A 67 5.36 -7.35 36.56
N THR A 68 4.18 -7.65 36.00
CA THR A 68 3.96 -8.83 35.14
C THR A 68 3.87 -8.47 33.66
N PHE A 69 3.77 -7.19 33.34
CA PHE A 69 3.69 -6.69 31.96
C PHE A 69 4.76 -7.29 31.03
N PRO A 70 6.06 -7.42 31.42
CA PRO A 70 7.07 -8.00 30.53
C PRO A 70 6.75 -9.41 30.04
N PHE A 71 5.92 -10.16 30.76
CA PHE A 71 5.53 -11.52 30.42
C PHE A 71 4.17 -11.60 29.71
N LYS A 72 3.42 -10.49 29.67
CA LYS A 72 2.14 -10.37 28.96
C LYS A 72 2.28 -9.96 27.50
N THR A 73 3.48 -9.53 27.09
CA THR A 73 3.75 -9.04 25.75
C THR A 73 4.93 -9.74 25.08
N LYS A 74 4.90 -9.81 23.74
CA LYS A 74 6.08 -10.21 22.93
C LYS A 74 7.18 -9.15 22.91
N GLY A 75 6.88 -7.93 23.37
CA GLY A 75 7.84 -6.83 23.42
C GLY A 75 8.08 -6.18 22.05
N VAL A 76 9.30 -5.69 21.85
CA VAL A 76 9.70 -4.95 20.65
C VAL A 76 10.90 -5.65 20.01
N LEU A 77 10.82 -5.87 18.70
CA LEU A 77 11.91 -6.41 17.89
C LEU A 77 12.49 -5.30 17.02
N VAL A 78 13.80 -5.06 17.14
CA VAL A 78 14.53 -4.04 16.40
C VAL A 78 15.60 -4.72 15.54
N GLY A 79 15.80 -4.28 14.31
CA GLY A 79 16.90 -4.70 13.45
C GLY A 79 17.81 -3.52 13.13
N ALA A 80 19.12 -3.70 13.22
CA ALA A 80 20.11 -2.70 12.82
C ALA A 80 21.37 -3.39 12.29
N SER A 81 21.86 -2.95 11.13
CA SER A 81 23.09 -3.49 10.52
C SER A 81 24.35 -2.95 11.20
N ASN A 82 24.26 -1.77 11.83
CA ASN A 82 25.36 -1.11 12.49
C ASN A 82 25.12 -0.99 14.01
N TYR A 83 26.02 -1.59 14.79
CA TYR A 83 25.94 -1.57 16.25
C TYR A 83 27.32 -1.56 16.91
N ALA A 84 27.35 -1.11 18.17
CA ALA A 84 28.49 -1.25 19.06
C ALA A 84 28.02 -1.65 20.47
N ALA A 85 28.61 -2.70 21.02
CA ALA A 85 28.45 -3.02 22.43
C ALA A 85 29.20 -1.98 23.28
N LEU A 86 28.55 -1.47 24.31
CA LEU A 86 29.10 -0.51 25.27
C LEU A 86 29.12 -1.13 26.67
N GLU A 87 29.81 -0.48 27.60
CA GLU A 87 29.81 -0.90 28.99
C GLU A 87 28.42 -0.86 29.64
N ARG A 88 28.22 -1.67 30.68
CA ARG A 88 27.02 -1.70 31.52
C ARG A 88 25.75 -2.08 30.76
N LYS A 89 25.82 -3.16 29.96
CA LYS A 89 24.68 -3.73 29.23
C LYS A 89 24.01 -2.71 28.28
N ARG A 90 24.83 -1.84 27.67
CA ARG A 90 24.38 -0.81 26.74
C ARG A 90 24.79 -1.20 25.33
N TYR A 91 23.90 -0.96 24.38
CA TYR A 91 24.19 -1.19 22.96
C TYR A 91 23.83 0.07 22.19
N GLU A 92 24.80 0.57 21.45
CA GLU A 92 24.58 1.60 20.45
C GLU A 92 24.16 0.93 19.15
N ILE A 93 23.09 1.42 18.52
CA ILE A 93 22.65 0.99 17.20
C ILE A 93 22.44 2.20 16.30
N ARG A 94 22.58 1.99 14.99
CA ARG A 94 22.34 2.98 13.94
C ARG A 94 21.59 2.31 12.81
N PHE A 95 20.56 3.00 12.31
CA PHE A 95 19.80 2.53 11.16
C PHE A 95 20.41 3.08 9.89
N GLU A 96 21.06 2.24 9.09
CA GLU A 96 21.67 2.66 7.83
C GLU A 96 20.65 2.68 6.69
N ASN A 97 19.77 1.68 6.63
CA ASN A 97 18.68 1.61 5.68
C ASN A 97 17.32 1.43 6.39
N THR A 98 16.57 2.52 6.60
CA THR A 98 15.27 2.51 7.31
C THR A 98 14.16 1.72 6.61
N LYS A 99 14.34 1.39 5.33
CA LYS A 99 13.41 0.51 4.62
C LYS A 99 13.40 -0.89 5.22
N ILE A 100 14.54 -1.34 5.73
CA ILE A 100 14.83 -2.74 6.13
C ILE A 100 15.15 -2.84 7.64
N GLU A 101 15.69 -1.77 8.20
CA GLU A 101 16.10 -1.62 9.60
C GLU A 101 15.12 -0.73 10.37
N GLY A 102 15.08 -0.88 11.69
CA GLY A 102 14.12 -0.20 12.56
C GLY A 102 13.29 -1.17 13.37
N ILE A 103 12.03 -0.83 13.62
CA ILE A 103 11.10 -1.69 14.38
C ILE A 103 10.55 -2.77 13.43
N LEU A 104 11.00 -4.02 13.60
CA LEU A 104 10.59 -5.15 12.77
C LEU A 104 9.28 -5.79 13.25
N ASP A 105 9.07 -5.84 14.57
CA ASP A 105 7.86 -6.35 15.21
C ASP A 105 7.61 -5.61 16.54
N GLY A 106 6.38 -5.66 17.04
CA GLY A 106 5.96 -4.94 18.23
C GLY A 106 5.36 -3.56 17.95
N GLY A 107 4.86 -3.31 16.73
CA GLY A 107 4.22 -2.03 16.37
C GLY A 107 3.09 -1.62 17.33
N HIS A 108 2.24 -2.57 17.76
CA HIS A 108 1.21 -2.29 18.78
C HIS A 108 1.80 -1.98 20.16
N ASN A 109 2.89 -2.64 20.55
CA ASN A 109 3.61 -2.33 21.79
C ASN A 109 4.19 -0.92 21.74
N MET A 110 4.87 -0.57 20.65
CA MET A 110 5.42 0.75 20.45
C MET A 110 4.32 1.81 20.44
N LEU A 111 3.22 1.61 19.70
CA LEU A 111 2.09 2.54 19.69
C LEU A 111 1.48 2.73 21.09
N ALA A 112 1.24 1.65 21.82
CA ALA A 112 0.66 1.68 23.16
C ALA A 112 1.59 2.36 24.18
N ILE A 113 2.87 1.96 24.21
CA ILE A 113 3.89 2.54 25.10
C ILE A 113 4.08 4.03 24.78
N GLY A 114 4.22 4.40 23.50
CA GLY A 114 4.38 5.79 23.10
C GLY A 114 3.18 6.66 23.47
N THR A 115 1.96 6.15 23.25
CA THR A 115 0.73 6.84 23.64
C THR A 115 0.63 7.02 25.16
N TYR A 116 1.02 6.00 25.92
CA TYR A 116 1.13 6.07 27.39
C TYR A 116 2.14 7.12 27.85
N VAL A 117 3.34 7.12 27.28
CA VAL A 117 4.37 8.12 27.61
C VAL A 117 3.87 9.54 27.32
N LEU A 118 3.22 9.78 26.16
CA LEU A 118 2.62 11.07 25.83
C LEU A 118 1.52 11.49 26.81
N ALA A 119 0.61 10.58 27.15
CA ALA A 119 -0.46 10.87 28.12
C ALA A 119 0.11 11.29 29.48
N ARG A 120 1.19 10.64 29.91
CA ARG A 120 1.89 10.97 31.16
C ARG A 120 2.71 12.25 31.08
N ALA A 121 3.38 12.52 29.96
CA ALA A 121 4.12 13.75 29.73
C ALA A 121 3.20 14.98 29.73
N LEU A 122 2.00 14.85 29.17
CA LEU A 122 1.02 15.94 29.04
C LEU A 122 -0.01 16.00 30.18
N GLY A 123 -0.06 14.98 31.04
CA GLY A 123 -1.09 14.84 32.07
C GLY A 123 -2.52 14.73 31.49
N ASP A 124 -2.69 14.15 30.30
CA ASP A 124 -3.98 14.07 29.59
C ASP A 124 -4.27 12.66 29.05
N ASP A 125 -5.07 11.89 29.78
CA ASP A 125 -5.49 10.54 29.36
C ASP A 125 -6.41 10.54 28.12
N ARG A 126 -6.95 11.70 27.69
CA ARG A 126 -7.72 11.78 26.42
C ARG A 126 -6.83 11.44 25.22
N ILE A 127 -5.50 11.49 25.36
CA ILE A 127 -4.53 11.07 24.34
C ILE A 127 -4.76 9.61 23.92
N PHE A 128 -5.16 8.70 24.82
CA PHE A 128 -5.51 7.30 24.49
C PHE A 128 -6.63 7.19 23.44
N LYS A 129 -7.53 8.18 23.41
CA LYS A 129 -8.63 8.22 22.44
C LYS A 129 -8.26 8.99 21.17
N LYS A 130 -7.31 9.92 21.23
CA LYS A 130 -6.90 10.77 20.10
C LYS A 130 -5.93 10.07 19.16
N ILE A 131 -4.93 9.37 19.71
CA ILE A 131 -3.90 8.70 18.91
C ILE A 131 -4.42 7.33 18.49
N LYS A 132 -4.61 7.14 17.19
CA LYS A 132 -5.11 5.92 16.55
C LYS A 132 -4.09 5.26 15.65
N ARG A 133 -3.12 6.01 15.13
CA ARG A 133 -2.12 5.50 14.19
C ARG A 133 -0.71 5.85 14.61
N TRP A 134 0.25 5.12 14.06
CA TRP A 134 1.66 5.39 14.26
C TRP A 134 2.10 6.77 13.77
N THR A 135 1.61 7.21 12.61
CA THR A 135 1.89 8.54 12.05
C THR A 135 1.42 9.66 12.99
N GLU A 136 0.19 9.56 13.49
CA GLU A 136 -0.36 10.48 14.49
C GLU A 136 0.47 10.49 15.79
N LEU A 137 0.96 9.31 16.23
CA LEU A 137 1.86 9.22 17.36
C LEU A 137 3.18 9.95 17.09
N LYS A 138 3.79 9.75 15.91
CA LYS A 138 5.06 10.40 15.54
C LYS A 138 4.93 11.92 15.49
N ASP A 139 3.83 12.43 14.93
CA ASP A 139 3.55 13.86 14.89
C ASP A 139 3.39 14.43 16.31
N ALA A 140 2.59 13.77 17.15
CA ALA A 140 2.41 14.17 18.55
C ALA A 140 3.72 14.05 19.36
N TRP A 141 4.50 13.00 19.12
CA TRP A 141 5.79 12.78 19.76
C TRP A 141 6.79 13.89 19.42
N ALA A 142 6.88 14.26 18.15
CA ALA A 142 7.72 15.35 17.67
C ALA A 142 7.28 16.71 18.23
N ALA A 143 5.96 16.95 18.34
CA ALA A 143 5.41 18.20 18.86
C ALA A 143 5.62 18.37 20.38
N ASN A 144 5.71 17.28 21.14
CA ASN A 144 5.79 17.31 22.61
C ASN A 144 7.13 16.74 23.14
N ARG A 145 8.22 16.94 22.38
CA ARG A 145 9.54 16.40 22.71
C ARG A 145 10.10 16.94 24.02
N GLU A 146 9.82 18.18 24.34
CA GLU A 146 10.34 18.84 25.55
C GLU A 146 9.69 18.26 26.81
N GLU A 147 8.38 18.06 26.78
CA GLU A 147 7.58 17.47 27.86
C GLU A 147 7.99 16.01 28.10
N ILE A 148 8.23 15.24 27.03
CA ILE A 148 8.73 13.86 27.15
C ILE A 148 10.14 13.86 27.77
N ALA A 149 11.00 14.81 27.38
CA ALA A 149 12.35 14.92 27.94
C ALA A 149 12.32 15.35 29.42
N GLU A 150 11.38 16.20 29.81
CA GLU A 150 11.12 16.54 31.22
C GLU A 150 10.64 15.33 32.02
N LEU A 151 9.67 14.58 31.51
CA LEU A 151 9.21 13.33 32.12
C LEU A 151 10.36 12.34 32.34
N LYS A 152 11.24 12.18 31.35
CA LYS A 152 12.43 11.33 31.45
C LYS A 152 13.41 11.83 32.51
N ARG A 153 13.67 13.14 32.59
CA ARG A 153 14.55 13.73 33.61
C ARG A 153 13.98 13.54 35.02
N ALA A 154 12.67 13.76 35.19
CA ALA A 154 11.99 13.57 36.46
C ALA A 154 12.04 12.10 36.94
N ALA A 155 12.02 11.14 36.02
CA ALA A 155 12.14 9.72 36.33
C ALA A 155 13.56 9.29 36.78
N GLY A 156 14.59 10.14 36.64
CA GLY A 156 15.97 9.88 37.05
C GLY A 156 16.61 8.61 36.45
N GLU A 157 17.90 8.36 36.72
CA GLU A 157 18.51 7.06 36.38
C GLU A 157 18.12 5.97 37.39
N GLU A 158 18.05 6.34 38.68
CA GLU A 158 17.89 5.43 39.81
C GLU A 158 16.55 5.59 40.56
N ALA A 159 15.65 6.47 40.10
CA ALA A 159 14.35 6.60 40.77
C ALA A 159 13.53 5.33 40.57
N GLU A 160 13.17 4.70 41.69
CA GLU A 160 12.17 3.63 41.77
C GLU A 160 10.79 4.25 41.96
N GLY A 161 9.82 3.74 41.22
CA GLY A 161 8.48 4.31 41.14
C GLY A 161 8.38 5.47 40.17
N GLY A 162 7.24 5.55 39.49
CA GLY A 162 6.93 6.60 38.52
C GLY A 162 6.39 6.06 37.20
N PRO A 163 5.90 6.95 36.32
CA PRO A 163 5.17 6.53 35.13
C PRO A 163 6.03 5.74 34.14
N LEU A 164 7.35 5.94 34.11
CA LEU A 164 8.27 5.24 33.20
C LEU A 164 8.95 4.02 33.84
N ASP A 165 8.54 3.65 35.06
CA ASP A 165 9.19 2.61 35.84
C ASP A 165 8.56 1.22 35.60
N PHE A 166 8.62 0.76 34.35
CA PHE A 166 8.21 -0.58 33.97
C PHE A 166 9.17 -1.16 32.95
N LEU A 167 9.24 -2.49 32.92
CA LEU A 167 10.12 -3.23 32.02
C LEU A 167 9.41 -3.56 30.70
N VAL A 168 10.15 -3.48 29.60
CA VAL A 168 9.71 -3.86 28.27
C VAL A 168 10.65 -4.94 27.75
N PRO A 169 10.15 -6.09 27.27
CA PRO A 169 10.98 -7.06 26.57
C PRO A 169 11.45 -6.43 25.25
N VAL A 170 12.76 -6.40 25.03
CA VAL A 170 13.36 -5.86 23.82
C VAL A 170 14.30 -6.91 23.24
N GLU A 171 14.17 -7.12 21.95
CA GLU A 171 15.04 -7.95 21.13
C GLU A 171 15.67 -7.08 20.04
N VAL A 172 16.98 -7.14 19.90
CA VAL A 172 17.75 -6.43 18.89
C VAL A 172 18.51 -7.46 18.06
N LEU A 173 18.23 -7.48 16.76
CA LEU A 173 18.95 -8.27 15.77
C LEU A 173 20.03 -7.41 15.13
N VAL A 174 21.24 -7.93 15.12
CA VAL A 174 22.43 -7.30 14.55
C VAL A 174 23.27 -8.36 13.83
N PRO A 175 24.20 -7.97 12.94
CA PRO A 175 25.11 -8.92 12.31
C PRO A 175 25.94 -9.69 13.34
N ALA A 176 26.13 -10.99 13.08
CA ALA A 176 26.98 -11.85 13.92
C ALA A 176 28.43 -11.34 14.00
N ASP A 177 28.93 -10.81 12.88
CA ASP A 177 30.21 -10.12 12.77
C ASP A 177 30.05 -8.87 11.90
N ILE A 178 30.08 -7.69 12.53
CA ILE A 178 29.98 -6.39 11.85
C ILE A 178 31.22 -6.05 11.00
N THR A 179 32.35 -6.71 11.25
CA THR A 179 33.60 -6.45 10.53
C THR A 179 33.71 -7.25 9.23
N ASN A 180 32.86 -8.26 9.06
CA ASN A 180 32.77 -9.07 7.86
C ASN A 180 31.61 -8.60 6.96
N SER A 181 31.94 -8.00 5.81
CA SER A 181 30.94 -7.49 4.86
C SER A 181 29.98 -8.56 4.35
N GLU A 182 30.45 -9.78 4.10
CA GLU A 182 29.60 -10.89 3.64
C GLU A 182 28.54 -11.25 4.70
N THR A 183 28.95 -11.26 5.98
CA THR A 183 28.02 -11.51 7.09
C THR A 183 26.99 -10.40 7.25
N VAL A 184 27.36 -9.15 7.00
CA VAL A 184 26.43 -8.01 7.03
C VAL A 184 25.44 -8.10 5.86
N ASP A 185 25.89 -8.47 4.67
CA ASP A 185 25.03 -8.65 3.49
C ASP A 185 24.04 -9.82 3.68
N ASP A 186 24.51 -10.94 4.22
CA ASP A 186 23.67 -12.09 4.58
C ASP A 186 22.65 -11.72 5.67
N PHE A 187 23.06 -10.96 6.69
CA PHE A 187 22.17 -10.45 7.73
C PHE A 187 21.08 -9.56 7.13
N ASN A 188 21.45 -8.57 6.32
CA ASN A 188 20.52 -7.65 5.67
C ASN A 188 19.51 -8.39 4.79
N SER A 189 19.96 -9.42 4.06
CA SER A 189 19.10 -10.28 3.26
C SER A 189 18.11 -11.09 4.11
N SER A 190 18.54 -11.54 5.30
CA SER A 190 17.70 -12.33 6.22
C SER A 190 16.66 -11.52 7.00
N LEU A 191 16.87 -10.21 7.20
CA LEU A 191 16.02 -9.37 8.05
C LEU A 191 14.55 -9.37 7.62
N LEU A 192 14.27 -9.37 6.32
CA LEU A 192 12.91 -9.42 5.81
C LEU A 192 12.19 -10.71 6.13
N ASP A 193 12.85 -11.85 5.89
CA ASP A 193 12.24 -13.16 6.13
C ASP A 193 11.96 -13.34 7.62
N ILE A 194 12.88 -12.88 8.47
CA ILE A 194 12.69 -12.85 9.92
C ILE A 194 11.51 -11.92 10.28
N CYS A 195 11.47 -10.71 9.75
CA CYS A 195 10.40 -9.75 9.99
C CYS A 195 9.03 -10.29 9.56
N ALA A 196 8.94 -10.91 8.37
CA ALA A 196 7.73 -11.52 7.84
C ALA A 196 7.29 -12.72 8.69
N ALA A 197 8.22 -13.58 9.11
CA ALA A 197 7.94 -14.75 9.93
C ALA A 197 7.48 -14.37 11.35
N ARG A 198 8.09 -13.34 11.96
CA ARG A 198 7.74 -12.84 13.30
C ARG A 198 6.34 -12.20 13.33
N ASN A 199 5.95 -11.51 12.26
CA ASN A 199 4.63 -10.86 12.13
C ASN A 199 3.47 -11.82 11.80
N ASN A 200 3.69 -13.14 11.75
CA ASN A 200 2.74 -14.13 11.22
C ASN A 200 1.61 -14.56 12.18
N ASN A 201 1.26 -13.76 13.20
CA ASN A 201 0.05 -14.03 14.03
C ASN A 201 -1.25 -13.97 13.20
N VAL A 202 -1.19 -13.33 12.03
CA VAL A 202 -2.13 -13.38 10.89
C VAL A 202 -1.24 -13.42 9.65
N GLU A 203 -1.54 -14.18 8.61
CA GLU A 203 -0.66 -14.23 7.43
C GLU A 203 -0.59 -12.87 6.73
N LEU A 204 0.62 -12.39 6.39
CA LEU A 204 0.76 -11.20 5.56
C LEU A 204 0.14 -11.46 4.19
N THR A 205 -0.71 -10.53 3.74
CA THR A 205 -1.30 -10.61 2.41
C THR A 205 -0.21 -10.58 1.35
N LEU A 206 -0.47 -11.20 0.20
CA LEU A 206 0.44 -11.19 -0.94
C LEU A 206 0.82 -9.75 -1.33
N GLU A 207 -0.15 -8.85 -1.32
CA GLU A 207 0.03 -7.45 -1.68
C GLU A 207 1.03 -6.75 -0.75
N THR A 208 0.94 -7.00 0.55
CA THR A 208 1.89 -6.45 1.52
C THR A 208 3.32 -6.96 1.26
N LYS A 209 3.47 -8.25 0.96
CA LYS A 209 4.77 -8.87 0.64
C LYS A 209 5.34 -8.30 -0.67
N ALA A 210 4.53 -8.23 -1.73
CA ALA A 210 4.92 -7.70 -3.03
C ALA A 210 5.29 -6.21 -2.95
N ASN A 211 4.54 -5.41 -2.19
CA ASN A 211 4.87 -4.01 -1.94
C ASN A 211 6.24 -3.87 -1.26
N LYS A 212 6.54 -4.72 -0.27
CA LYS A 212 7.85 -4.75 0.39
C LYS A 212 8.98 -5.09 -0.58
N LYS A 213 8.77 -6.03 -1.50
CA LYS A 213 9.74 -6.33 -2.57
C LYS A 213 9.94 -5.18 -3.57
N GLY A 214 9.23 -4.05 -3.44
CA GLY A 214 9.33 -2.92 -4.36
C GLY A 214 8.56 -3.11 -5.68
N PHE A 215 7.78 -4.18 -5.82
CA PHE A 215 7.09 -4.52 -7.08
C PHE A 215 6.07 -3.46 -7.53
N TYR A 216 5.58 -2.63 -6.60
CA TYR A 216 4.57 -1.62 -6.88
C TYR A 216 5.15 -0.21 -7.06
N GLU A 217 6.46 -0.01 -6.88
CA GLU A 217 7.06 1.33 -6.86
C GLU A 217 6.90 2.09 -8.18
N TYR A 218 7.06 1.40 -9.32
CA TYR A 218 6.90 2.03 -10.63
C TYR A 218 5.45 2.41 -10.91
N LEU A 219 4.50 1.55 -10.53
CA LEU A 219 3.08 1.87 -10.64
C LEU A 219 2.73 3.06 -9.72
N ARG A 220 3.20 3.05 -8.47
CA ARG A 220 3.02 4.16 -7.51
C ARG A 220 3.51 5.49 -8.09
N LYS A 221 4.72 5.51 -8.67
CA LYS A 221 5.31 6.71 -9.29
C LYS A 221 4.57 7.19 -10.55
N SER A 222 3.84 6.28 -11.22
CA SER A 222 3.09 6.60 -12.44
C SER A 222 1.69 7.15 -12.14
N LEU A 223 1.20 7.03 -10.91
CA LEU A 223 -0.09 7.58 -10.49
C LEU A 223 0.02 9.09 -10.25
N GLN A 224 -1.10 9.80 -10.40
CA GLN A 224 -1.21 11.15 -9.85
C GLN A 224 -0.98 11.13 -8.32
N PRO A 225 -0.27 12.13 -7.75
CA PRO A 225 -0.01 12.18 -6.31
C PRO A 225 -1.28 12.13 -5.45
N SER A 226 -2.37 12.76 -5.91
CA SER A 226 -3.69 12.75 -5.26
C SER A 226 -4.27 11.33 -5.12
N ILE A 227 -4.03 10.46 -6.09
CA ILE A 227 -4.48 9.06 -6.07
C ILE A 227 -3.48 8.21 -5.29
N ALA A 228 -2.17 8.36 -5.54
CA ALA A 228 -1.12 7.58 -4.89
C ALA A 228 -1.20 7.64 -3.36
N ASN A 229 -1.52 8.82 -2.80
CA ASN A 229 -1.69 9.05 -1.37
C ASN A 229 -2.94 8.41 -0.76
N ARG A 230 -3.92 8.02 -1.58
CA ARG A 230 -5.15 7.35 -1.14
C ARG A 230 -5.07 5.83 -1.22
N VAL A 231 -4.01 5.28 -1.81
CA VAL A 231 -3.85 3.84 -1.97
C VAL A 231 -3.29 3.24 -0.67
N GLU A 232 -3.92 2.16 -0.22
CA GLU A 232 -3.38 1.32 0.85
C GLU A 232 -2.31 0.41 0.26
N TRP A 233 -1.04 0.79 0.44
CA TRP A 233 0.13 0.06 -0.03
C TRP A 233 0.60 -0.99 0.99
N LYS A 234 0.42 -0.70 2.27
CA LYS A 234 0.68 -1.59 3.40
C LYS A 234 -0.59 -1.73 4.22
N SER A 235 -0.80 -2.92 4.81
CA SER A 235 -1.97 -3.17 5.63
C SER A 235 -2.05 -2.15 6.79
N ASN A 236 -3.19 -1.47 6.89
CA ASN A 236 -3.49 -0.43 7.88
C ASN A 236 -2.72 0.89 7.75
N ASP A 237 -2.01 1.17 6.65
CA ASP A 237 -1.46 2.53 6.40
C ASP A 237 -2.57 3.58 6.21
N GLY A 238 -3.80 3.09 5.96
CA GLY A 238 -5.02 3.85 6.01
C GLY A 238 -5.40 4.54 4.72
N GLY A 239 -4.82 4.11 3.59
CA GLY A 239 -5.41 4.34 2.29
C GLY A 239 -6.82 3.75 2.17
N GLU A 240 -7.65 4.39 1.36
CA GLU A 240 -9.03 4.00 1.07
C GLU A 240 -9.11 3.09 -0.16
N VAL A 241 -8.19 3.27 -1.12
CA VAL A 241 -8.11 2.50 -2.36
C VAL A 241 -7.24 1.27 -2.15
N LYS A 242 -7.76 0.07 -2.43
CA LYS A 242 -6.95 -1.15 -2.34
C LYS A 242 -5.97 -1.22 -3.51
N VAL A 243 -4.68 -1.44 -3.23
CA VAL A 243 -3.66 -1.63 -4.30
C VAL A 243 -4.05 -2.70 -5.31
N ARG A 244 -4.75 -3.75 -4.87
CA ARG A 244 -5.27 -4.83 -5.71
C ARG A 244 -6.17 -4.32 -6.85
N ASP A 245 -6.90 -3.23 -6.65
CA ASP A 245 -7.73 -2.63 -7.71
C ASP A 245 -6.86 -2.07 -8.84
N LEU A 246 -5.74 -1.42 -8.48
CA LEU A 246 -4.79 -0.90 -9.46
C LEU A 246 -4.06 -2.01 -10.21
N ILE A 247 -3.68 -3.09 -9.50
CA ILE A 247 -3.05 -4.25 -10.13
C ILE A 247 -4.00 -4.93 -11.12
N ALA A 248 -5.30 -5.00 -10.80
CA ALA A 248 -6.29 -5.49 -11.75
C ALA A 248 -6.38 -4.64 -13.02
N LEU A 249 -6.32 -3.30 -12.90
CA LEU A 249 -6.30 -2.39 -14.05
C LEU A 249 -4.99 -2.49 -14.84
N ALA A 250 -3.84 -2.72 -14.20
CA ALA A 250 -2.55 -2.84 -14.87
C ALA A 250 -2.51 -4.01 -15.87
N TRP A 251 -3.35 -5.04 -15.69
CA TRP A 251 -3.46 -6.13 -16.66
C TRP A 251 -4.04 -5.73 -18.01
N ILE A 252 -4.74 -4.59 -18.11
CA ILE A 252 -5.23 -4.07 -19.39
C ILE A 252 -4.06 -3.74 -20.33
N PRO A 253 -3.12 -2.82 -20.00
CA PRO A 253 -1.97 -2.54 -20.85
C PRO A 253 -0.95 -3.67 -20.90
N LEU A 254 -0.79 -4.47 -19.82
CA LEU A 254 0.08 -5.65 -19.86
C LEU A 254 -0.38 -6.69 -20.89
N SER A 255 -1.68 -6.75 -21.22
CA SER A 255 -2.22 -7.61 -22.27
C SER A 255 -1.90 -7.17 -23.71
N VAL A 256 -1.26 -6.01 -23.88
CA VAL A 256 -0.90 -5.43 -25.19
C VAL A 256 0.57 -5.68 -25.54
N ILE A 257 1.43 -5.84 -24.54
CA ILE A 257 2.86 -6.07 -24.71
C ILE A 257 3.21 -7.57 -24.72
N GLU A 258 4.41 -7.89 -25.20
CA GLU A 258 4.96 -9.23 -25.06
C GLU A 258 5.57 -9.41 -23.67
N LEU A 259 5.04 -10.37 -22.92
CA LEU A 259 5.50 -10.71 -21.58
C LEU A 259 6.55 -11.84 -21.65
N PRO A 260 7.50 -11.90 -20.70
CA PRO A 260 8.52 -12.95 -20.66
C PRO A 260 7.97 -14.34 -20.32
N MET A 261 6.69 -14.43 -19.97
CA MET A 261 5.95 -15.65 -19.71
C MET A 261 4.47 -15.46 -20.04
N GLU A 262 3.78 -16.56 -20.31
CA GLU A 262 2.36 -16.53 -20.66
C GLU A 262 1.45 -16.45 -19.44
N PHE A 263 0.46 -15.57 -19.50
CA PHE A 263 -0.64 -15.50 -18.54
C PHE A 263 -1.97 -15.61 -19.29
N LYS A 264 -2.81 -16.58 -18.91
CA LYS A 264 -4.16 -16.70 -19.46
C LYS A 264 -5.12 -15.91 -18.59
N ILE A 265 -5.42 -14.68 -19.01
CA ILE A 265 -6.27 -13.75 -18.25
C ILE A 265 -7.50 -13.39 -19.08
N PRO A 266 -8.65 -14.04 -18.85
CA PRO A 266 -9.91 -13.61 -19.41
C PRO A 266 -10.24 -12.16 -18.97
N PRO A 267 -10.79 -11.31 -19.86
CA PRO A 267 -11.06 -9.89 -19.57
C PRO A 267 -11.83 -9.66 -18.28
N GLN A 268 -12.86 -10.47 -18.03
CA GLN A 268 -13.72 -10.41 -16.85
C GLN A 268 -13.00 -10.65 -15.52
N ASN A 269 -11.77 -11.18 -15.53
CA ASN A 269 -10.98 -11.39 -14.31
C ASN A 269 -10.51 -10.08 -13.67
N ILE A 270 -10.42 -8.97 -14.41
CA ILE A 270 -10.14 -7.63 -13.84
C ILE A 270 -11.25 -7.19 -12.87
N TYR A 271 -12.47 -7.70 -13.06
CA TYR A 271 -13.58 -7.52 -12.12
C TYR A 271 -13.61 -8.63 -11.06
N ARG A 272 -13.65 -9.90 -11.50
CA ARG A 272 -14.10 -11.01 -10.65
C ARG A 272 -12.98 -11.75 -9.90
N ASN A 273 -11.72 -11.64 -10.32
CA ASN A 273 -10.61 -12.43 -9.76
C ASN A 273 -9.34 -11.62 -9.48
N LYS A 274 -9.50 -10.44 -8.88
CA LYS A 274 -8.39 -9.51 -8.62
C LYS A 274 -7.26 -10.12 -7.77
N GLY A 275 -7.55 -11.09 -6.91
CA GLY A 275 -6.53 -11.77 -6.10
C GLY A 275 -5.63 -12.71 -6.92
N GLU A 276 -6.16 -13.36 -7.96
CA GLU A 276 -5.36 -14.14 -8.92
C GLU A 276 -4.48 -13.20 -9.76
N LEU A 277 -5.01 -12.05 -10.18
CA LEU A 277 -4.25 -11.05 -10.90
C LEU A 277 -3.07 -10.49 -10.08
N ALA A 278 -3.24 -10.34 -8.76
CA ALA A 278 -2.15 -9.98 -7.87
C ALA A 278 -1.06 -11.07 -7.80
N LYS A 279 -1.44 -12.36 -7.83
CA LYS A 279 -0.49 -13.49 -7.90
C LYS A 279 0.30 -13.48 -9.21
N HIS A 280 -0.39 -13.34 -10.34
CA HIS A 280 0.29 -13.24 -11.64
C HIS A 280 1.24 -12.05 -11.69
N PHE A 281 0.86 -10.92 -11.09
CA PHE A 281 1.72 -9.73 -11.06
C PHE A 281 2.96 -9.95 -10.18
N ASP A 282 2.83 -10.60 -9.02
CA ASP A 282 3.97 -11.00 -8.19
C ASP A 282 4.90 -11.96 -8.95
N THR A 283 4.35 -12.95 -9.66
CA THR A 283 5.13 -13.86 -10.52
C THR A 283 5.86 -13.11 -11.63
N LEU A 284 5.17 -12.20 -12.34
CA LEU A 284 5.76 -11.40 -13.42
C LEU A 284 6.92 -10.55 -12.90
N MET A 285 6.70 -9.82 -11.79
CA MET A 285 7.72 -8.94 -11.23
C MET A 285 8.87 -9.72 -10.61
N GLY A 286 8.64 -10.93 -10.10
CA GLY A 286 9.71 -11.81 -9.59
C GLY A 286 10.64 -12.39 -10.66
N ASP A 287 10.31 -12.28 -11.96
CA ASP A 287 11.16 -12.77 -13.04
C ASP A 287 12.35 -11.83 -13.28
N GLU A 288 13.57 -12.38 -13.33
CA GLU A 288 14.82 -11.63 -13.53
C GLU A 288 14.94 -10.90 -14.86
N ARG A 289 14.07 -11.21 -15.84
CA ARG A 289 13.93 -10.50 -17.12
C ARG A 289 12.99 -9.30 -17.02
N VAL A 290 12.33 -9.12 -15.87
CA VAL A 290 11.42 -8.01 -15.56
C VAL A 290 12.06 -7.07 -14.56
N SER A 291 12.41 -7.59 -13.38
CA SER A 291 13.01 -6.81 -12.30
C SER A 291 14.14 -7.59 -11.62
N ARG A 292 15.07 -6.89 -10.98
CA ARG A 292 16.19 -7.49 -10.24
C ARG A 292 16.37 -6.80 -8.90
N ALA A 293 16.82 -7.56 -7.90
CA ALA A 293 17.20 -6.97 -6.61
C ALA A 293 18.27 -5.88 -6.83
N SER A 294 18.08 -4.72 -6.22
CA SER A 294 19.08 -3.66 -6.20
C SER A 294 20.30 -4.11 -5.39
N ASN A 295 21.51 -3.68 -5.77
CA ASN A 295 22.73 -4.06 -5.04
C ASN A 295 22.62 -3.64 -3.55
N GLY A 296 22.49 -4.62 -2.65
CA GLY A 296 22.40 -4.41 -1.20
C GLY A 296 21.02 -4.02 -0.66
N ASP A 297 19.98 -3.93 -1.50
CA ASP A 297 18.58 -3.69 -1.08
C ASP A 297 17.71 -4.83 -1.62
N TYR A 298 16.87 -5.43 -0.77
CA TYR A 298 15.98 -6.52 -1.18
C TYR A 298 14.90 -6.07 -2.18
N THR A 299 14.74 -4.76 -2.37
CA THR A 299 13.78 -4.22 -3.32
C THR A 299 14.21 -4.52 -4.74
N HIS A 300 13.25 -4.86 -5.57
CA HIS A 300 13.50 -5.07 -6.98
C HIS A 300 13.31 -3.78 -7.78
N GLU A 301 14.28 -3.52 -8.66
CA GLU A 301 14.19 -2.50 -9.69
C GLU A 301 13.74 -3.08 -11.02
N LEU A 302 12.63 -2.54 -11.54
CA LEU A 302 12.14 -2.83 -12.89
C LEU A 302 13.13 -2.31 -13.93
N HIS A 303 13.55 -3.19 -14.83
CA HIS A 303 14.43 -2.86 -15.96
C HIS A 303 13.82 -3.22 -17.32
N ASN A 304 12.77 -4.04 -17.34
CA ASN A 304 12.04 -4.33 -18.58
C ASN A 304 11.23 -3.12 -19.05
N THR A 305 11.63 -2.56 -20.18
CA THR A 305 11.09 -1.30 -20.71
C THR A 305 9.66 -1.45 -21.26
N ALA A 306 9.29 -2.63 -21.78
CA ALA A 306 7.92 -2.90 -22.21
C ALA A 306 6.97 -2.94 -21.02
N VAL A 307 7.30 -3.69 -19.96
CA VAL A 307 6.53 -3.71 -18.70
C VAL A 307 6.46 -2.31 -18.10
N HIS A 308 7.56 -1.56 -18.10
CA HIS A 308 7.57 -0.16 -17.67
C HIS A 308 6.55 0.69 -18.42
N SER A 309 6.54 0.64 -19.76
CA SER A 309 5.58 1.40 -20.57
C SER A 309 4.12 1.04 -20.24
N ALA A 310 3.84 -0.24 -19.94
CA ALA A 310 2.52 -0.69 -19.53
C ALA A 310 2.11 -0.15 -18.15
N LEU A 311 3.05 -0.06 -17.19
CA LEU A 311 2.77 0.52 -15.88
C LEU A 311 2.53 2.04 -15.93
N VAL A 312 3.17 2.74 -16.88
CA VAL A 312 2.91 4.16 -17.13
C VAL A 312 1.47 4.37 -17.61
N ILE A 313 1.01 3.56 -18.58
CA ILE A 313 -0.38 3.59 -19.04
C ILE A 313 -1.34 3.18 -17.91
N ALA A 314 -0.98 2.16 -17.12
CA ALA A 314 -1.77 1.71 -15.98
C ALA A 314 -1.96 2.81 -14.93
N GLY A 315 -0.97 3.68 -14.73
CA GLY A 315 -1.05 4.84 -13.83
C GLY A 315 -2.14 5.86 -14.20
N GLN A 316 -2.56 5.89 -15.47
CA GLN A 316 -3.59 6.82 -15.98
C GLN A 316 -5.00 6.21 -15.94
N LEU A 317 -5.12 4.87 -15.88
CA LEU A 317 -6.40 4.17 -15.87
C LEU A 317 -7.33 4.54 -14.70
N PRO A 318 -6.85 4.82 -13.47
CA PRO A 318 -7.73 5.24 -12.36
C PRO A 318 -8.55 6.49 -12.66
N GLU A 319 -7.97 7.47 -13.36
CA GLU A 319 -8.69 8.69 -13.74
C GLU A 319 -9.70 8.43 -14.86
N LEU A 320 -9.31 7.62 -15.86
CA LEU A 320 -10.20 7.21 -16.95
C LEU A 320 -11.35 6.35 -16.44
N TYR A 321 -11.09 5.47 -15.47
CA TYR A 321 -12.09 4.69 -14.76
C TYR A 321 -13.14 5.61 -14.12
N ASP A 322 -12.67 6.58 -13.33
CA ASP A 322 -13.57 7.50 -12.63
C ASP A 322 -14.29 8.43 -13.60
N LYS A 323 -13.66 8.82 -14.72
CA LYS A 323 -14.34 9.57 -15.80
C LYS A 323 -15.50 8.76 -16.38
N ILE A 324 -15.26 7.50 -16.76
CA ILE A 324 -16.32 6.59 -17.22
C ILE A 324 -17.41 6.45 -16.16
N TYR A 325 -17.05 6.31 -14.88
CA TYR A 325 -18.03 6.25 -13.79
C TYR A 325 -18.89 7.52 -13.70
N ARG A 326 -18.29 8.71 -13.83
CA ARG A 326 -19.06 9.96 -13.76
C ARG A 326 -19.99 10.15 -14.94
N GLU A 327 -19.55 9.78 -16.13
CA GLU A 327 -20.22 10.13 -17.39
C GLU A 327 -21.17 9.04 -17.89
N PHE A 328 -21.00 7.80 -17.44
CA PHE A 328 -21.86 6.68 -17.82
C PHE A 328 -23.35 6.93 -17.59
N PRO A 329 -23.82 7.54 -16.48
CA PRO A 329 -25.24 7.89 -16.32
C PRO A 329 -25.79 8.78 -17.44
N ALA A 330 -25.03 9.82 -17.83
CA ALA A 330 -25.42 10.74 -18.89
C ALA A 330 -25.42 10.03 -20.25
N ALA A 331 -24.35 9.30 -20.56
CA ALA A 331 -24.22 8.49 -21.77
C ALA A 331 -25.29 7.39 -21.88
N TYR A 332 -25.72 6.80 -20.77
CA TYR A 332 -26.82 5.82 -20.74
C TYR A 332 -28.17 6.46 -21.06
N ASN A 333 -28.42 7.66 -20.52
CA ASN A 333 -29.66 8.39 -20.77
C ASN A 333 -29.74 8.90 -22.22
N GLY A 334 -28.60 9.34 -22.77
CA GLY A 334 -28.48 9.91 -24.13
C GLY A 334 -29.57 10.95 -24.42
N ASP A 335 -30.12 10.91 -25.63
CA ASP A 335 -31.27 11.70 -26.08
C ASP A 335 -32.62 11.27 -25.45
N ARG A 336 -32.64 11.02 -24.13
CA ARG A 336 -33.79 10.57 -23.33
C ARG A 336 -34.31 9.16 -23.67
N GLU A 337 -33.50 8.36 -24.34
CA GLU A 337 -33.81 6.94 -24.62
C GLU A 337 -33.58 6.04 -23.39
N GLY A 338 -32.78 6.49 -22.41
CA GLY A 338 -32.46 5.76 -21.18
C GLY A 338 -33.08 6.37 -19.92
N ARG A 339 -33.22 5.55 -18.87
CA ARG A 339 -33.62 5.98 -17.51
C ARG A 339 -32.67 5.39 -16.47
N PHE A 340 -31.42 5.86 -16.44
CA PHE A 340 -30.37 5.29 -15.59
C PHE A 340 -30.75 5.29 -14.10
N GLY A 341 -31.32 6.39 -13.60
CA GLY A 341 -31.79 6.47 -12.20
C GLY A 341 -32.98 5.57 -11.86
N GLY A 342 -33.62 4.96 -12.87
CA GLY A 342 -34.66 3.96 -12.68
C GLY A 342 -34.15 2.53 -12.54
N LEU A 343 -32.85 2.29 -12.74
CA LEU A 343 -32.25 0.97 -12.57
C LEU A 343 -32.21 0.58 -11.08
N ALA A 344 -32.60 -0.64 -10.75
CA ALA A 344 -32.77 -1.08 -9.35
C ALA A 344 -31.48 -1.00 -8.51
N VAL A 345 -30.32 -1.09 -9.14
CA VAL A 345 -28.99 -1.05 -8.48
C VAL A 345 -28.44 0.36 -8.31
N VAL A 346 -29.13 1.38 -8.81
CA VAL A 346 -28.69 2.78 -8.82
C VAL A 346 -29.35 3.54 -7.68
N LYS A 347 -28.56 4.32 -6.95
CA LYS A 347 -29.03 5.25 -5.90
C LYS A 347 -28.70 6.69 -6.30
N MET A 348 -29.68 7.57 -6.13
CA MET A 348 -29.49 9.02 -6.36
C MET A 348 -28.83 9.66 -5.15
N ALA A 349 -27.88 10.57 -5.38
CA ALA A 349 -27.16 11.27 -4.32
C ALA A 349 -28.08 12.06 -3.38
N ASP A 350 -29.16 12.65 -3.91
CA ASP A 350 -30.16 13.40 -3.15
C ASP A 350 -30.92 12.56 -2.11
N ARG A 351 -30.89 11.22 -2.26
CA ARG A 351 -31.49 10.25 -1.33
C ARG A 351 -30.47 9.64 -0.37
N MET A 352 -29.23 10.10 -0.37
CA MET A 352 -28.15 9.58 0.47
C MET A 352 -27.78 10.57 1.58
N ARG A 353 -27.32 10.04 2.73
CA ARG A 353 -26.88 10.86 3.88
C ARG A 353 -25.65 11.70 3.56
N SER A 354 -24.76 11.18 2.72
CA SER A 354 -23.57 11.83 2.21
C SER A 354 -23.52 11.61 0.71
N LYS A 355 -23.04 12.61 -0.03
CA LYS A 355 -22.88 12.48 -1.48
C LYS A 355 -21.90 11.35 -1.79
N PRO A 356 -22.24 10.47 -2.75
CA PRO A 356 -21.30 9.48 -3.24
C PRO A 356 -20.13 10.16 -3.94
N ARG A 357 -18.98 9.49 -3.93
CA ARG A 357 -17.72 9.98 -4.49
C ARG A 357 -17.09 8.89 -5.34
N THR A 358 -16.31 9.28 -6.34
CA THR A 358 -15.61 8.33 -7.20
C THR A 358 -14.50 7.59 -6.45
N HIS A 359 -14.19 6.37 -6.88
CA HIS A 359 -13.31 5.47 -6.12
C HIS A 359 -11.88 5.99 -6.02
N PHE A 360 -11.28 6.42 -7.13
CA PHE A 360 -9.85 6.75 -7.18
C PHE A 360 -9.53 8.23 -6.95
N THR A 361 -10.35 9.13 -7.50
CA THR A 361 -10.13 10.59 -7.52
C THR A 361 -10.91 11.35 -6.46
N ASP A 362 -11.80 10.69 -5.71
CA ASP A 362 -12.60 11.27 -4.64
C ASP A 362 -13.48 12.46 -5.07
N VAL A 363 -14.04 12.42 -6.29
CA VAL A 363 -14.90 13.50 -6.80
C VAL A 363 -16.36 13.18 -6.51
N GLU A 364 -17.15 14.15 -6.03
CA GLU A 364 -18.58 13.96 -5.81
C GLU A 364 -19.34 13.63 -7.10
N VAL A 365 -20.35 12.76 -6.98
CA VAL A 365 -21.19 12.31 -8.10
C VAL A 365 -22.67 12.27 -7.72
N ASP A 366 -23.53 12.31 -8.73
CA ASP A 366 -24.99 12.31 -8.54
C ASP A 366 -25.60 10.89 -8.41
N TYR A 367 -24.82 9.87 -8.77
CA TYR A 367 -25.24 8.47 -8.82
C TYR A 367 -24.26 7.59 -8.06
N ALA A 368 -24.78 6.71 -7.21
CA ALA A 368 -24.04 5.59 -6.63
C ALA A 368 -24.53 4.28 -7.23
N TYR A 369 -23.64 3.52 -7.84
CA TYR A 369 -23.94 2.22 -8.44
C TYR A 369 -22.70 1.31 -8.50
N PRO A 370 -22.88 -0.02 -8.70
CA PRO A 370 -21.77 -0.98 -8.66
C PRO A 370 -20.90 -0.97 -9.92
N ASP A 371 -19.59 -1.11 -9.72
CA ASP A 371 -18.52 -1.13 -10.74
C ASP A 371 -18.72 -2.15 -11.87
N GLY A 372 -19.43 -3.25 -11.58
CA GLY A 372 -19.72 -4.29 -12.57
C GLY A 372 -20.49 -3.78 -13.81
N LEU A 373 -21.15 -2.62 -13.70
CA LEU A 373 -21.82 -1.97 -14.84
C LEU A 373 -20.84 -1.24 -15.78
N ILE A 374 -19.66 -0.85 -15.31
CA ILE A 374 -18.71 -0.07 -16.12
C ILE A 374 -17.40 -0.80 -16.41
N MET A 375 -17.10 -1.91 -15.73
CA MET A 375 -15.83 -2.60 -15.94
C MET A 375 -15.59 -3.02 -17.40
N PRO A 376 -16.61 -3.48 -18.18
CA PRO A 376 -16.43 -3.69 -19.61
C PRO A 376 -16.02 -2.43 -20.40
N LEU A 377 -16.56 -1.25 -20.05
CA LEU A 377 -16.17 0.04 -20.65
C LEU A 377 -14.72 0.40 -20.31
N VAL A 378 -14.30 0.16 -19.07
CA VAL A 378 -12.92 0.37 -18.64
C VAL A 378 -11.97 -0.54 -19.42
N TYR A 379 -12.33 -1.82 -19.59
CA TYR A 379 -11.54 -2.75 -20.42
C TYR A 379 -11.51 -2.31 -21.89
N GLY A 380 -12.61 -1.74 -22.41
CA GLY A 380 -12.70 -1.20 -23.77
C GLY A 380 -11.62 -0.18 -24.12
N LEU A 381 -11.07 0.54 -23.13
CA LEU A 381 -9.91 1.43 -23.33
C LEU A 381 -8.70 0.72 -23.94
N ARG A 382 -8.59 -0.61 -23.81
CA ARG A 382 -7.59 -1.44 -24.50
C ARG A 382 -7.56 -1.18 -26.01
N ALA A 383 -8.71 -0.91 -26.64
CA ALA A 383 -8.80 -0.60 -28.07
C ALA A 383 -8.01 0.66 -28.47
N LEU A 384 -7.80 1.59 -27.51
CA LEU A 384 -7.03 2.81 -27.69
C LEU A 384 -5.53 2.61 -27.48
N MET A 385 -5.09 1.40 -27.15
CA MET A 385 -3.68 1.08 -26.91
C MET A 385 -3.07 0.41 -28.13
N GLU A 386 -1.81 0.74 -28.42
CA GLU A 386 -1.01 0.05 -29.43
C GLU A 386 0.42 -0.18 -28.97
N LYS A 387 1.05 -1.18 -29.58
CA LYS A 387 2.46 -1.49 -29.40
C LYS A 387 3.28 -0.75 -30.45
N ASP A 388 4.31 -0.04 -30.03
CA ASP A 388 5.28 0.58 -30.94
C ASP A 388 6.33 -0.44 -31.43
N ALA A 389 7.25 0.02 -32.27
CA ALA A 389 8.30 -0.82 -32.85
C ALA A 389 9.27 -1.40 -31.81
N ASN A 390 9.38 -0.80 -30.62
CA ASN A 390 10.24 -1.24 -29.52
C ASN A 390 9.52 -2.20 -28.57
N GLY A 391 8.25 -2.52 -28.84
CA GLY A 391 7.44 -3.35 -27.96
C GLY A 391 6.80 -2.57 -26.81
N HIS A 392 6.85 -1.23 -26.82
CA HIS A 392 6.26 -0.39 -25.77
C HIS A 392 4.79 -0.11 -26.08
N VAL A 393 3.95 -0.12 -25.04
CA VAL A 393 2.55 0.26 -25.20
C VAL A 393 2.39 1.77 -25.04
N ARG A 394 1.60 2.37 -25.94
CA ARG A 394 1.20 3.78 -25.90
C ARG A 394 -0.26 3.94 -26.30
N TRP A 395 -0.84 5.08 -25.98
CA TRP A 395 -2.14 5.45 -26.52
C TRP A 395 -2.04 5.80 -28.01
N LYS A 396 -3.02 5.35 -28.80
CA LYS A 396 -3.22 5.71 -30.21
C LYS A 396 -3.64 7.18 -30.34
N GLU A 397 -4.40 7.68 -29.37
CA GLU A 397 -4.95 9.02 -29.27
C GLU A 397 -5.22 9.39 -27.82
N ASP A 398 -5.59 10.64 -27.54
CA ASP A 398 -5.93 11.07 -26.18
C ASP A 398 -7.19 10.33 -25.68
N PRO A 399 -7.08 9.49 -24.63
CA PRO A 399 -8.20 8.68 -24.16
C PRO A 399 -9.29 9.51 -23.47
N PHE A 400 -8.95 10.66 -22.87
CA PHE A 400 -9.95 11.54 -22.24
C PHE A 400 -10.82 12.18 -23.31
N ARG A 401 -10.17 12.74 -24.34
CA ARG A 401 -10.85 13.34 -25.49
C ARG A 401 -11.69 12.31 -26.25
N PHE A 402 -11.17 11.09 -26.44
CA PHE A 402 -11.92 10.02 -27.10
C PHE A 402 -13.22 9.72 -26.33
N LEU A 403 -13.16 9.62 -25.00
CA LEU A 403 -14.35 9.40 -24.18
C LEU A 403 -15.35 10.57 -24.28
N ASP A 404 -14.88 11.82 -24.27
CA ASP A 404 -15.75 13.00 -24.46
C ASP A 404 -16.54 12.93 -25.78
N GLU A 405 -15.90 12.46 -26.85
CA GLU A 405 -16.46 12.44 -28.20
C GLU A 405 -17.33 11.19 -28.47
N HIS A 406 -17.05 10.05 -27.83
CA HIS A 406 -17.57 8.74 -28.29
C HIS A 406 -18.26 7.88 -27.23
N LEU A 407 -18.19 8.24 -25.94
CA LEU A 407 -18.74 7.39 -24.87
C LEU A 407 -20.24 7.12 -25.05
N GLU A 408 -21.05 8.11 -25.45
CA GLU A 408 -22.48 7.93 -25.68
C GLU A 408 -22.77 6.89 -26.78
N ALA A 409 -22.07 6.96 -27.91
CA ALA A 409 -22.24 6.02 -29.02
C ALA A 409 -21.86 4.58 -28.62
N ILE A 410 -20.81 4.43 -27.81
CA ILE A 410 -20.37 3.15 -27.28
C ILE A 410 -21.39 2.60 -26.28
N VAL A 411 -21.86 3.44 -25.35
CA VAL A 411 -22.86 3.04 -24.35
C VAL A 411 -24.18 2.64 -25.02
N LYS A 412 -24.58 3.30 -26.12
CA LYS A 412 -25.77 2.91 -26.91
C LYS A 412 -25.69 1.46 -27.40
N LYS A 413 -24.53 1.01 -27.89
CA LYS A 413 -24.31 -0.41 -28.28
C LYS A 413 -24.32 -1.32 -27.06
N TYR A 414 -23.66 -0.89 -25.98
CA TYR A 414 -23.54 -1.67 -24.75
C TYR A 414 -24.87 -1.89 -24.01
N ARG A 415 -25.83 -0.96 -24.14
CA ARG A 415 -27.16 -1.06 -23.53
C ARG A 415 -27.90 -2.35 -23.85
N VAL A 416 -27.68 -2.95 -25.02
CA VAL A 416 -28.29 -4.24 -25.39
C VAL A 416 -27.94 -5.33 -24.38
N ILE A 417 -26.69 -5.37 -23.92
CA ILE A 417 -26.23 -6.33 -22.89
C ILE A 417 -26.76 -5.95 -21.51
N LEU A 418 -26.76 -4.65 -21.18
CA LEU A 418 -27.31 -4.18 -19.91
C LEU A 418 -28.79 -4.57 -19.78
N ASP A 419 -29.59 -4.36 -20.83
CA ASP A 419 -31.01 -4.69 -20.83
C ASP A 419 -31.22 -6.22 -20.77
N ALA A 420 -30.44 -7.00 -21.52
CA ALA A 420 -30.49 -8.47 -21.49
C ALA A 420 -30.22 -9.03 -20.08
N PHE A 421 -29.28 -8.43 -19.34
CA PHE A 421 -28.98 -8.80 -17.96
C PHE A 421 -29.74 -7.99 -16.91
N ARG A 422 -30.70 -7.15 -17.30
CA ARG A 422 -31.47 -6.26 -16.42
C ARG A 422 -30.60 -5.38 -15.51
N ALA A 423 -29.47 -4.92 -16.04
CA ALA A 423 -28.44 -4.18 -15.34
C ALA A 423 -27.98 -4.85 -14.04
N ASP A 424 -27.95 -6.19 -14.00
CA ASP A 424 -27.35 -6.95 -12.90
C ASP A 424 -25.81 -6.87 -13.01
N PRO A 425 -25.13 -6.15 -12.08
CA PRO A 425 -23.69 -5.92 -12.17
C PRO A 425 -22.86 -7.19 -12.01
N GLN A 426 -23.39 -8.23 -11.37
CA GLN A 426 -22.69 -9.51 -11.26
C GLN A 426 -22.76 -10.29 -12.56
N LYS A 427 -23.91 -10.28 -13.24
CA LYS A 427 -24.04 -10.95 -14.54
C LYS A 427 -23.26 -10.23 -15.62
N VAL A 428 -23.41 -8.91 -15.71
CA VAL A 428 -22.69 -8.08 -16.68
C VAL A 428 -21.18 -8.15 -16.44
N GLY A 429 -20.72 -7.84 -15.22
CA GLY A 429 -19.29 -7.77 -14.93
C GLY A 429 -18.55 -9.12 -15.00
N LYS A 430 -19.24 -10.26 -14.90
CA LYS A 430 -18.64 -11.61 -14.99
C LYS A 430 -18.81 -12.28 -16.36
N ASN A 431 -19.58 -11.67 -17.27
CA ASN A 431 -19.84 -12.23 -18.59
C ASN A 431 -18.80 -11.74 -19.59
N GLU A 432 -18.07 -12.67 -20.20
CA GLU A 432 -17.00 -12.39 -21.17
C GLU A 432 -17.50 -11.61 -22.40
N GLY A 433 -18.64 -12.00 -22.96
CA GLY A 433 -19.24 -11.31 -24.11
C GLY A 433 -19.61 -9.84 -23.85
N SER A 434 -19.73 -9.42 -22.58
CA SER A 434 -19.89 -8.00 -22.22
C SER A 434 -18.62 -7.20 -22.53
N TYR A 435 -17.45 -7.80 -22.32
CA TYR A 435 -16.16 -7.19 -22.60
C TYR A 435 -15.87 -7.19 -24.10
N ASP A 436 -16.17 -8.30 -24.79
CA ASP A 436 -15.98 -8.40 -26.25
C ASP A 436 -16.82 -7.38 -27.00
N LEU A 437 -18.13 -7.29 -26.70
CA LEU A 437 -19.02 -6.32 -27.35
C LEU A 437 -18.54 -4.88 -27.16
N VAL A 438 -18.08 -4.55 -25.95
CA VAL A 438 -17.62 -3.20 -25.64
C VAL A 438 -16.29 -2.92 -26.31
N LEU A 439 -15.36 -3.88 -26.34
CA LEU A 439 -14.10 -3.73 -27.05
C LEU A 439 -14.35 -3.46 -28.54
N ASP A 440 -15.21 -4.25 -29.19
CA ASP A 440 -15.63 -4.06 -30.59
C ASP A 440 -16.26 -2.68 -30.81
N ALA A 441 -17.06 -2.21 -29.85
CA ALA A 441 -17.69 -0.90 -29.90
C ALA A 441 -16.66 0.24 -29.88
N PHE A 442 -15.64 0.15 -29.02
CA PHE A 442 -14.52 1.10 -29.00
C PHE A 442 -13.71 1.04 -30.30
N GLU A 443 -13.33 -0.16 -30.76
CA GLU A 443 -12.57 -0.35 -32.01
C GLU A 443 -13.31 0.23 -33.23
N THR A 444 -14.63 0.06 -33.27
CA THR A 444 -15.47 0.65 -34.32
C THR A 444 -15.34 2.18 -34.37
N GLU A 445 -15.40 2.87 -33.22
CA GLU A 445 -15.31 4.33 -33.20
C GLU A 445 -13.88 4.83 -33.52
N VAL A 446 -12.84 4.09 -33.11
CA VAL A 446 -11.46 4.35 -33.52
C VAL A 446 -11.30 4.27 -35.04
N LEU A 447 -11.82 3.21 -35.67
CA LEU A 447 -11.73 2.99 -37.12
C LEU A 447 -12.47 4.08 -37.90
N LYS A 448 -13.67 4.47 -37.47
CA LYS A 448 -14.42 5.58 -38.10
C LYS A 448 -13.63 6.87 -38.08
N ARG A 449 -12.98 7.20 -36.96
CA ARG A 449 -12.15 8.40 -36.84
C ARG A 449 -10.95 8.35 -37.78
N GLN A 450 -10.24 7.22 -37.82
CA GLN A 450 -9.10 7.03 -38.72
C GLN A 450 -9.49 7.20 -40.19
N ALA A 451 -10.66 6.68 -40.59
CA ALA A 451 -11.20 6.86 -41.94
C ALA A 451 -11.47 8.34 -42.25
N VAL A 452 -12.09 9.09 -41.33
CA VAL A 452 -12.33 10.54 -41.50
C VAL A 452 -11.02 11.32 -41.63
N VAL A 453 -10.02 11.02 -40.80
CA VAL A 453 -8.70 11.67 -40.86
C VAL A 453 -7.97 11.33 -42.16
N ALA A 454 -8.06 10.10 -42.65
CA ALA A 454 -7.48 9.68 -43.92
C ALA A 454 -8.13 10.41 -45.11
N SER A 455 -9.46 10.50 -45.15
CA SER A 455 -10.19 11.24 -46.19
C SER A 455 -9.83 12.74 -46.19
N ALA A 456 -9.74 13.37 -45.01
CA ALA A 456 -9.37 14.78 -44.89
C ALA A 456 -7.91 15.10 -45.31
N ARG A 457 -7.02 14.09 -45.29
CA ARG A 457 -5.64 14.21 -45.79
C ARG A 457 -5.54 13.97 -47.30
N GLY A 458 -6.36 13.09 -47.85
CA GLY A 458 -6.46 12.82 -49.30
C GLY A 458 -7.02 14.01 -50.09
N ASP A 459 -7.92 14.80 -49.51
CA ASP A 459 -8.47 16.00 -50.16
C ASP A 459 -7.52 17.22 -50.14
N ARG A 460 -6.34 17.11 -49.50
CA ARG A 460 -5.32 18.17 -49.42
C ARG A 460 -4.05 17.86 -50.22
N SER A 461 -4.01 16.75 -50.95
CA SER A 461 -2.97 16.38 -51.93
C SER A 461 -3.51 16.53 -53.34
#